data_AF-A0A0A8K129-F1
#
_entry.id   AF-A0A0A8K129-F1
#
_cell.length_a   1.000
_cell.length_b   1.000
_cell.length_c   1.000
_cell.angle_alpha   90.00
_cell.angle_beta   90.00
_cell.angle_gamma   90.00
#
_symmetry.space_group_name_H-M   'P 1'
#
loop_
_entity.id
_entity.type
_entity.pdbx_description
1 polymer ?
#
loop_
_entity_poly.entity_id
_entity_poly.type
_entity_poly.pdbx_seq_one_letter_code
_entity_poly.pdbx_strand_id
1 'polypeptide(L)'
;MVDATYEPVDKMSNTRRDAVIIRDYPLLRDDLMNLAPDRSVPVILIKANICRLLEPMLSADGFNVVNRGGSIPFPSHGWQRVFGHKFAATLKAAEVSA
;
A
#
# COMPACT_ATOMS: atom_id res chain seq x y z
N MET A 1 6.83 6.53 5.44
CA MET A 1 5.48 6.30 4.90
C MET A 1 5.35 7.18 3.66
N VAL A 2 4.74 6.67 2.59
CA VAL A 2 4.53 7.41 1.34
C VAL A 2 3.03 7.42 1.07
N ASP A 3 2.49 8.56 0.64
CA ASP A 3 1.07 8.69 0.32
C ASP A 3 0.78 8.16 -1.09
N ALA A 4 -0.38 7.53 -1.25
CA ALA A 4 -0.84 7.00 -2.55
C ALA A 4 -1.69 8.00 -3.35
N THR A 5 -1.87 9.21 -2.83
CA THR A 5 -2.66 10.29 -3.43
C THR A 5 -2.01 11.63 -3.10
N TYR A 6 -1.98 12.55 -4.06
CA TYR A 6 -1.30 13.86 -3.93
C TYR A 6 -2.29 15.02 -3.79
N GLU A 7 -3.56 14.69 -3.53
CA GLU A 7 -4.63 15.62 -3.23
C GLU A 7 -5.51 15.07 -2.10
N PRO A 8 -6.24 15.92 -1.36
CA PRO A 8 -7.20 15.46 -0.35
C PRO A 8 -8.36 14.68 -0.99
N VAL A 9 -8.59 13.45 -0.52
CA VAL A 9 -9.64 12.56 -1.04
C VAL A 9 -10.72 12.19 -0.01
N ASP A 10 -10.69 12.82 1.17
CA ASP A 10 -11.56 12.52 2.32
C ASP A 10 -13.05 12.77 2.04
N LYS A 11 -13.40 13.73 1.19
CA LYS A 11 -14.81 14.05 0.84
C LYS A 11 -15.32 13.34 -0.42
N MET A 12 -14.49 12.52 -1.06
CA MET A 12 -14.83 11.86 -2.32
C MET A 12 -15.56 10.53 -2.11
N SER A 13 -16.38 10.14 -3.09
CA SER A 13 -16.96 8.80 -3.15
C SER A 13 -15.87 7.75 -3.36
N ASN A 14 -16.12 6.50 -2.96
CA ASN A 14 -15.12 5.43 -3.10
C ASN A 14 -14.64 5.24 -4.54
N THR A 15 -15.55 5.31 -5.53
CA THR A 15 -15.17 5.23 -6.95
C THR A 15 -14.24 6.35 -7.38
N ARG A 16 -14.48 7.58 -6.91
CA ARG A 16 -13.59 8.72 -7.21
C ARG A 16 -12.23 8.58 -6.52
N ARG A 17 -12.21 8.12 -5.28
CA ARG A 17 -10.94 7.83 -4.56
C ARG A 17 -10.10 6.81 -5.31
N ASP A 18 -10.73 5.71 -5.76
CA ASP A 18 -10.05 4.67 -6.52
C ASP A 18 -9.50 5.21 -7.84
N ALA A 19 -10.25 6.07 -8.54
CA ALA A 19 -9.77 6.73 -9.74
C ALA A 19 -8.58 7.66 -9.48
N VAL A 20 -8.57 8.41 -8.38
CA VAL A 20 -7.44 9.27 -7.98
C VAL A 20 -6.20 8.42 -7.65
N ILE A 21 -6.35 7.32 -6.90
CA ILE A 21 -5.23 6.40 -6.60
C ILE A 21 -4.59 5.86 -7.89
N ILE A 22 -5.41 5.45 -8.86
CA ILE A 22 -4.91 4.94 -10.14
C ILE A 22 -4.24 6.06 -10.95
N ARG A 23 -4.85 7.24 -11.00
CA ARG A 23 -4.31 8.44 -11.69
C ARG A 23 -2.94 8.82 -11.13
N ASP A 24 -2.78 8.78 -9.80
CA ASP A 24 -1.59 9.21 -9.08
C ASP A 24 -0.50 8.13 -9.02
N TYR A 25 -0.76 6.93 -9.53
CA TYR A 25 0.19 5.81 -9.50
C TYR A 25 1.58 6.16 -10.07
N PRO A 26 1.72 6.86 -11.22
CA PRO A 26 3.05 7.21 -11.72
C PRO A 26 3.88 8.04 -10.74
N LEU A 27 3.25 8.98 -10.02
CA LEU A 27 3.91 9.80 -9.01
C LEU A 27 4.38 8.95 -7.83
N LEU A 28 3.51 8.06 -7.33
CA LEU A 28 3.87 7.10 -6.27
C LEU A 28 5.03 6.20 -6.69
N ARG A 29 5.00 5.68 -7.91
CA ARG A 29 6.05 4.83 -8.44
C ARG A 29 7.39 5.58 -8.48
N ASP A 30 7.39 6.82 -8.94
CA ASP A 30 8.60 7.63 -9.03
C ASP A 30 9.15 7.97 -7.63
N ASP A 31 8.29 8.27 -6.66
CA ASP A 31 8.68 8.45 -5.25
C ASP A 31 9.28 7.18 -4.64
N LEU A 32 8.69 6.01 -4.90
CA LEU A 32 9.23 4.74 -4.44
C LEU A 32 10.58 4.43 -5.11
N MET A 33 10.75 4.74 -6.40
CA MET A 33 12.03 4.59 -7.10
C MET A 33 13.11 5.52 -6.54
N ASN A 34 12.76 6.73 -6.13
CA ASN A 34 13.71 7.65 -5.50
C ASN A 34 14.15 7.18 -4.10
N LEU A 35 13.26 6.51 -3.37
CA LEU A 35 13.54 6.01 -2.02
C LEU A 35 14.25 4.65 -2.02
N ALA A 36 13.90 3.76 -2.95
CA ALA A 36 14.44 2.41 -3.07
C ALA A 36 14.66 2.03 -4.55
N PRO A 37 15.74 2.55 -5.18
CA PRO A 37 15.97 2.37 -6.62
C PRO A 37 16.12 0.92 -7.06
N ASP A 38 16.63 0.06 -6.17
CA ASP A 38 16.85 -1.37 -6.40
C ASP A 38 15.58 -2.22 -6.16
N ARG A 39 14.50 -1.60 -5.68
CA ARG A 39 13.20 -2.23 -5.37
C ARG A 39 13.29 -3.39 -4.36
N SER A 40 14.41 -3.52 -3.65
CA SER A 40 14.65 -4.62 -2.70
C SER A 40 13.89 -4.40 -1.38
N VAL A 41 13.69 -3.13 -1.02
CA VAL A 41 12.99 -2.72 0.20
C VAL A 41 11.55 -3.25 0.19
N PRO A 42 11.14 -4.03 1.21
CA PRO A 42 9.77 -4.51 1.33
C PRO A 42 8.75 -3.36 1.40
N VAL A 43 7.74 -3.41 0.54
CA VAL A 43 6.63 -2.47 0.50
C VAL A 43 5.40 -3.11 1.16
N ILE A 44 4.86 -2.44 2.18
CA ILE A 44 3.61 -2.82 2.84
C ILE A 44 2.53 -1.80 2.48
N LEU A 45 1.45 -2.30 1.90
CA LEU A 45 0.25 -1.52 1.58
C LEU A 45 -0.73 -1.54 2.76
N ILE A 46 -1.27 -0.37 3.05
CA ILE A 46 -2.23 -0.13 4.13
C ILE A 46 -3.48 0.51 3.52
N LYS A 47 -4.65 0.11 4.01
CA LYS A 47 -6.01 0.45 3.54
C LYS A 47 -6.48 -0.47 2.41
N ALA A 48 -7.73 -0.93 2.53
CA ALA A 48 -8.25 -2.02 1.70
C ALA A 48 -8.24 -1.71 0.19
N ASN A 49 -8.59 -0.49 -0.22
CA ASN A 49 -8.57 -0.12 -1.64
C ASN A 49 -7.15 0.08 -2.17
N ILE A 50 -6.23 0.59 -1.35
CA ILE A 50 -4.80 0.66 -1.69
C ILE A 50 -4.23 -0.74 -1.92
N CYS A 51 -4.48 -1.68 -1.00
CA CYS A 51 -4.05 -3.07 -1.16
C CYS A 51 -4.59 -3.66 -2.47
N ARG A 52 -5.91 -3.54 -2.71
CA ARG A 52 -6.57 -4.10 -3.90
C ARG A 52 -6.07 -3.49 -5.22
N LEU A 53 -5.85 -2.19 -5.27
CA LEU A 53 -5.50 -1.49 -6.51
C LEU A 53 -4.00 -1.53 -6.79
N LEU A 54 -3.17 -1.27 -5.78
CA LEU A 54 -1.75 -1.03 -5.99
C LEU A 54 -0.89 -2.29 -5.90
N GLU A 55 -1.34 -3.32 -5.19
CA GLU A 55 -0.58 -4.58 -5.11
C GLU A 55 -0.28 -5.17 -6.50
N PRO A 56 -1.25 -5.35 -7.41
CA PRO A 56 -0.94 -5.88 -8.74
C PRO A 56 -0.08 -4.92 -9.57
N MET A 57 -0.28 -3.60 -9.44
CA MET A 57 0.46 -2.60 -10.21
C MET A 57 1.94 -2.55 -9.78
N LEU A 58 2.19 -2.43 -8.48
CA LEU A 58 3.54 -2.41 -7.91
C LEU A 58 4.27 -3.73 -8.13
N SER A 59 3.57 -4.86 -8.01
CA SER A 59 4.15 -6.17 -8.30
C SER A 59 4.55 -6.31 -9.78
N ALA A 60 3.72 -5.81 -10.70
CA ALA A 60 4.04 -5.79 -12.13
C ALA A 60 5.24 -4.91 -12.46
N ASP A 61 5.41 -3.81 -11.72
CA ASP A 61 6.59 -2.93 -11.81
C ASP A 61 7.81 -3.48 -11.03
N GLY A 62 7.72 -4.67 -10.44
CA GLY A 62 8.83 -5.38 -9.81
C GLY A 62 9.18 -4.89 -8.40
N PHE A 63 8.28 -4.19 -7.71
CA PHE A 63 8.44 -3.88 -6.30
C PHE A 63 8.21 -5.11 -5.42
N ASN A 64 8.99 -5.22 -4.34
CA ASN A 64 8.83 -6.25 -3.32
C ASN A 64 7.59 -5.99 -2.42
N VAL A 65 6.38 -6.22 -2.92
CA VAL A 65 5.15 -6.04 -2.15
C VAL A 65 4.88 -7.27 -1.28
N VAL A 66 4.86 -7.09 0.04
CA VAL A 66 4.79 -8.23 0.99
C VAL A 66 3.38 -8.53 1.51
N ASN A 67 2.37 -7.81 1.05
CA ASN A 67 0.96 -8.07 1.41
C ASN A 67 0.51 -9.49 1.04
N ARG A 68 0.94 -10.01 -0.12
CA ARG A 68 0.60 -11.35 -0.65
C ARG A 68 -0.91 -11.60 -0.72
N GLY A 69 -1.66 -10.63 -1.22
CA GLY A 69 -3.13 -10.61 -1.25
C GLY A 69 -3.77 -10.26 0.10
N GLY A 70 -2.97 -10.05 1.15
CA GLY A 70 -3.41 -9.65 2.47
C GLY A 70 -3.86 -8.19 2.51
N SER A 71 -5.11 -7.96 2.88
CA SER A 71 -5.62 -6.61 3.15
C SER A 71 -5.34 -6.19 4.60
N ILE A 72 -4.60 -5.10 4.78
CA ILE A 72 -4.33 -4.46 6.07
C ILE A 72 -5.20 -3.18 6.16
N PRO A 73 -6.15 -3.08 7.11
CA PRO A 73 -7.01 -1.89 7.22
C PRO A 73 -6.20 -0.70 7.74
N PHE A 74 -6.62 0.52 7.41
CA PHE A 74 -6.05 1.71 8.04
C PHE A 74 -6.50 1.79 9.52
N PRO A 75 -5.61 2.13 10.47
CA PRO A 75 -5.91 2.10 11.91
C PRO A 75 -6.76 3.30 12.38
N SER A 76 -7.96 3.48 11.81
CA SER A 76 -8.95 4.48 12.25
C SER A 76 -10.19 3.81 12.86
N HIS A 77 -11.08 4.57 13.52
CA HIS A 77 -12.44 4.14 13.91
C HIS A 77 -12.55 2.71 14.49
N GLY A 78 -11.70 2.32 15.44
CA GLY A 78 -11.75 0.99 16.09
C GLY A 78 -10.95 -0.12 15.40
N TRP A 79 -10.30 0.17 14.27
CA TRP A 79 -9.48 -0.80 13.54
C TRP A 79 -8.06 -0.96 14.07
N GLN A 80 -7.67 -0.24 15.13
CA GLN A 80 -6.28 -0.23 15.64
C GLN A 80 -5.79 -1.64 16.02
N ARG A 81 -6.60 -2.41 16.75
CA ARG A 81 -6.25 -3.78 17.15
C ARG A 81 -6.12 -4.72 15.95
N VAL A 82 -7.03 -4.59 14.98
CA VAL A 82 -7.02 -5.41 13.75
C VAL A 82 -5.82 -5.06 12.88
N PHE A 83 -5.51 -3.77 12.73
CA PHE A 83 -4.32 -3.29 12.06
C PHE A 83 -3.07 -3.88 12.72
N GLY A 84 -2.92 -3.76 14.04
CA GLY A 84 -1.75 -4.27 14.76
C GLY A 84 -1.52 -5.76 14.52
N HIS A 85 -2.58 -6.59 14.61
CA HIS A 85 -2.47 -8.01 14.33
C HIS A 85 -2.08 -8.31 12.88
N LYS A 86 -2.74 -7.69 11.90
CA LYS A 86 -2.48 -7.95 10.48
C LYS A 86 -1.10 -7.44 10.06
N PHE A 87 -0.74 -6.24 10.48
CA PHE A 87 0.57 -5.63 10.20
C PHE A 87 1.71 -6.48 10.79
N ALA A 88 1.60 -6.91 12.05
CA ALA A 88 2.59 -7.78 12.67
C ALA A 88 2.70 -9.15 11.97
N ALA A 89 1.57 -9.74 11.55
CA ALA A 89 1.59 -10.99 10.80
C ALA A 89 2.29 -10.83 9.43
N THR A 90 2.03 -9.74 8.71
CA THR A 90 2.69 -9.43 7.44
C THR A 90 4.20 -9.23 7.61
N LEU A 91 4.63 -8.48 8.65
CA LEU A 91 6.05 -8.31 8.95
C LEU A 91 6.75 -9.65 9.22
N LYS A 92 6.18 -10.49 10.09
CA LYS A 92 6.74 -11.81 10.39
C LYS A 92 6.85 -12.70 9.13
N ALA A 93 5.83 -12.66 8.26
CA ALA A 93 5.85 -13.45 7.03
C ALA A 93 6.92 -12.96 6.04
N ALA A 94 7.19 -11.65 6.01
CA ALA A 94 8.24 -11.05 5.19
C ALA A 94 9.64 -11.43 5.69
N GLU A 95 9.89 -11.38 7.00
CA GLU A 95 11.19 -11.76 7.60
C GLU A 95 11.56 -13.23 7.37
N VAL A 96 10.58 -14.14 7.35
CA VAL A 96 10.81 -15.57 7.08
C VAL A 96 11.14 -15.86 5.61
N SER A 97 10.93 -14.88 4.72
CA SER A 97 11.12 -15.04 3.27
C SER A 97 12.33 -14.28 2.72
N ALA A 98 13.09 -13.58 3.57
CA ALA A 98 14.30 -12.85 3.24
C ALA A 98 15.54 -13.70 3.57
#